data_AF-A0A917FX78-F1
#
_entry.id   AF-A0A917FX78-F1
#
_cell.length_a   1.000
_cell.length_b   1.000
_cell.length_c   1.000
_cell.angle_alpha   90.00
_cell.angle_beta   90.00
_cell.angle_gamma   90.00
#
_symmetry.space_group_name_H-M   'P 1'
#
loop_
_entity.id
_entity.type
_entity.pdbx_description
1 polymer ?
#
loop_
_entity_poly.entity_id
_entity_poly.type
_entity_poly.pdbx_seq_one_letter_code
_entity_poly.pdbx_strand_id
1 'polypeptide(L)'
;MIKTKFMEELVKIQNEYIYLLELGLTEWDEEYFVEFIEELNLFWKRNENVLNTIYEYEFPKLQTIFLTAVTKIDLEYLQHYSMKISGKICLIDDPLISYLNLLDKDLPPKMREKFSDVIQENIRESIELYKTASNDFFILPLRTVIPTEIVTKAAQQFFISLFEGISSIKDYFGKINTFEDIESYLKEPVKDWILFGWDDEVGANSLKERFTNFVNTEFMGNKEAPISEVFFFSQRGYLSQGMNILFTMSTTKFVPYIRGNVPFRYLTVLYTSLKYNLNLDLDQQIIRTTISYLFERIFDFEKINGLSYEEFLAKINGLNLYQYVFQKLHLENKELQDTSLRDINLAVNEFYENEFSPLF
;
A
#
# COMPACT_ATOMS: atom_id res chain seq x y z
N MET A 1 13.76 -16.58 -16.98
CA MET A 1 14.45 -15.60 -16.11
C MET A 1 15.89 -16.08 -15.95
N ILE A 2 16.92 -15.23 -16.14
CA ILE A 2 18.31 -15.63 -15.84
C ILE A 2 18.38 -15.77 -14.32
N LYS A 3 18.66 -16.98 -13.81
CA LYS A 3 18.79 -17.21 -12.37
C LYS A 3 20.08 -16.58 -11.89
N THR A 4 19.96 -15.47 -11.18
CA THR A 4 21.07 -14.90 -10.42
C THR A 4 21.18 -15.59 -9.07
N LYS A 5 22.35 -15.49 -8.42
CA LYS A 5 22.53 -15.98 -7.06
C LYS A 5 21.58 -15.31 -6.05
N PHE A 6 21.20 -14.05 -6.30
CA PHE A 6 20.26 -13.33 -5.45
C PHE A 6 18.84 -13.89 -5.58
N MET A 7 18.39 -14.24 -6.78
CA MET A 7 17.09 -14.89 -6.96
C MET A 7 17.05 -16.29 -6.35
N GLU A 8 18.15 -17.04 -6.42
CA GLU A 8 18.23 -18.35 -5.76
C GLU A 8 18.11 -18.22 -4.23
N GLU A 9 18.80 -17.24 -3.64
CA GLU A 9 18.69 -16.99 -2.19
C GLU A 9 17.31 -16.45 -1.82
N LEU A 10 16.71 -15.58 -2.64
CA LEU A 10 15.35 -15.10 -2.42
C LEU A 10 14.34 -16.26 -2.42
N VAL A 11 14.43 -17.16 -3.39
CA VAL A 11 13.57 -18.35 -3.46
C VAL A 11 13.76 -19.25 -2.23
N LYS A 12 15.01 -19.40 -1.75
CA LYS A 12 15.27 -20.14 -0.52
C LYS A 12 14.61 -19.49 0.70
N ILE A 13 14.76 -18.17 0.86
CA ILE A 13 14.11 -17.41 1.93
C ILE A 13 12.58 -17.54 1.84
N GLN A 14 11.99 -17.44 0.64
CA GLN A 14 10.55 -17.63 0.48
C GLN A 14 10.10 -19.03 0.86
N ASN A 15 10.82 -20.09 0.46
CA ASN A 15 10.47 -21.45 0.85
C ASN A 15 10.53 -21.65 2.37
N GLU A 16 11.57 -21.14 3.03
CA GLU A 16 11.68 -21.20 4.50
C GLU A 16 10.54 -20.42 5.17
N TYR A 17 10.20 -19.23 4.65
CA TYR A 17 9.10 -18.43 5.16
C TYR A 17 7.76 -19.13 5.04
N ILE A 18 7.44 -19.68 3.87
CA ILE A 18 6.19 -20.41 3.62
C ILE A 18 6.09 -21.66 4.49
N TYR A 19 7.21 -22.37 4.71
CA TYR A 19 7.25 -23.48 5.65
C TYR A 19 6.92 -23.04 7.08
N LEU A 20 7.47 -21.92 7.55
CA LEU A 20 7.11 -21.36 8.87
C LEU A 20 5.63 -20.99 8.95
N LEU A 21 5.07 -20.41 7.89
CA LEU A 21 3.63 -20.11 7.81
C LEU A 21 2.76 -21.35 7.90
N GLU A 22 3.12 -22.43 7.20
CA GLU A 22 2.40 -23.71 7.27
C GLU A 22 2.47 -24.32 8.68
N LEU A 23 3.64 -24.30 9.34
CA LEU A 23 3.77 -24.71 10.74
C LEU A 23 2.91 -23.87 11.67
N GLY A 24 2.88 -22.54 11.48
CA GLY A 24 2.06 -21.61 12.22
C GLY A 24 0.57 -21.98 12.22
N LEU A 25 0.05 -22.45 11.09
CA LEU A 25 -1.35 -22.86 10.97
C LEU A 25 -1.64 -24.24 11.58
N THR A 26 -0.64 -25.10 11.74
CA THR A 26 -0.85 -26.49 12.19
C THR A 26 -0.45 -26.75 13.64
N GLU A 27 0.58 -26.07 14.14
CA GLU A 27 1.21 -26.37 15.44
C GLU A 27 0.85 -25.35 16.53
N TRP A 28 0.41 -24.16 16.15
CA TRP A 28 0.17 -23.06 17.09
C TRP A 28 -1.32 -22.89 17.31
N ASP A 29 -1.74 -22.98 18.57
CA ASP A 29 -3.11 -22.63 18.96
C ASP A 29 -3.28 -21.11 19.09
N GLU A 30 -4.52 -20.67 19.32
CA GLU A 30 -4.85 -19.25 19.47
C GLU A 30 -4.09 -18.55 20.61
N GLU A 31 -3.65 -19.30 21.64
CA GLU A 31 -2.97 -18.75 22.80
C GLU A 31 -1.51 -18.41 22.48
N TYR A 32 -0.83 -19.26 21.71
CA TYR A 32 0.59 -19.09 21.34
C TYR A 32 0.82 -18.26 20.07
N PHE A 33 -0.24 -17.71 19.49
CA PHE A 33 -0.14 -17.03 18.21
C PHE A 33 0.75 -15.77 18.27
N VAL A 34 0.91 -15.13 19.44
CA VAL A 34 1.86 -14.02 19.62
C VAL A 34 3.30 -14.49 19.44
N GLU A 35 3.65 -15.58 20.12
CA GLU A 35 4.97 -16.21 20.08
C GLU A 35 5.31 -16.67 18.65
N PHE A 36 4.33 -17.16 17.87
CA PHE A 36 4.50 -17.47 16.44
C PHE A 36 4.93 -16.25 15.63
N ILE A 37 4.21 -15.13 15.79
CA ILE A 37 4.54 -13.90 15.04
C ILE A 37 5.90 -13.34 15.48
N GLU A 38 6.30 -13.51 16.75
CA GLU A 38 7.65 -13.18 17.20
C GLU A 38 8.72 -14.02 16.49
N GLU A 39 8.48 -15.31 16.26
CA GLU A 39 9.38 -16.16 15.47
C GLU A 39 9.48 -15.69 14.02
N LEU A 40 8.38 -15.30 13.38
CA LEU A 40 8.41 -14.69 12.04
C LEU A 40 9.22 -13.40 12.02
N ASN A 41 9.08 -12.55 13.03
CA ASN A 41 9.87 -11.32 13.14
C ASN A 41 11.38 -11.63 13.28
N LEU A 42 11.74 -12.64 14.08
CA LEU A 42 13.13 -13.09 14.19
C LEU A 42 13.66 -13.66 12.87
N PHE A 43 12.85 -14.42 12.14
CA PHE A 43 13.18 -14.92 10.81
C PHE A 43 13.50 -13.78 9.85
N TRP A 44 12.63 -12.76 9.78
CA TRP A 44 12.86 -11.60 8.94
C TRP A 44 14.10 -10.80 9.35
N LYS A 45 14.32 -10.63 10.65
CA LYS A 45 15.50 -9.92 11.16
C LYS A 45 16.82 -10.63 10.81
N ARG A 46 16.84 -11.96 10.82
CA ARG A 46 18.02 -12.76 10.41
C ARG A 46 18.34 -12.58 8.92
N ASN A 47 17.31 -12.37 8.08
CA ASN A 47 17.43 -12.25 6.63
C ASN A 47 17.55 -10.81 6.12
N GLU A 48 17.38 -9.81 6.99
CA GLU A 48 17.32 -8.37 6.65
C GLU A 48 18.50 -7.91 5.77
N ASN A 49 19.74 -8.25 6.13
CA ASN A 49 20.92 -7.84 5.35
C ASN A 49 20.95 -8.44 3.94
N VAL A 50 20.51 -9.70 3.81
CA VAL A 50 20.41 -10.39 2.53
C VAL A 50 19.33 -9.74 1.67
N LEU A 51 18.17 -9.47 2.26
CA LEU A 51 17.06 -8.79 1.60
C LEU A 51 17.45 -7.38 1.13
N ASN A 52 18.12 -6.58 1.97
CA ASN A 52 18.59 -5.26 1.58
C ASN A 52 19.54 -5.32 0.37
N THR A 53 20.38 -6.34 0.31
CA THR A 53 21.25 -6.58 -0.85
C THR A 53 20.43 -6.97 -2.10
N ILE A 54 19.44 -7.85 -1.95
CA ILE A 54 18.53 -8.23 -3.06
C ILE A 54 17.76 -7.01 -3.57
N TYR A 55 17.24 -6.16 -2.68
CA TYR A 55 16.52 -4.93 -3.04
C TYR A 55 17.39 -3.98 -3.87
N GLU A 56 18.67 -3.86 -3.52
CA GLU A 56 19.60 -2.95 -4.19
C GLU A 56 20.04 -3.46 -5.56
N TYR A 57 20.33 -4.76 -5.68
CA TYR A 57 21.04 -5.32 -6.84
C TYR A 57 20.18 -6.19 -7.77
N GLU A 58 19.16 -6.88 -7.25
CA GLU A 58 18.41 -7.87 -8.04
C GLU A 58 17.13 -7.29 -8.63
N PHE A 59 16.45 -6.41 -7.91
CA PHE A 59 15.19 -5.85 -8.36
C PHE A 59 15.46 -4.64 -9.27
N PRO A 60 15.22 -4.74 -10.60
CA PRO A 60 15.38 -3.60 -11.50
C PRO A 60 14.29 -2.58 -11.17
N LYS A 61 14.64 -1.64 -10.29
CA LYS A 61 13.84 -0.63 -9.59
C LYS A 61 12.47 -0.27 -10.21
N LEU A 62 12.39 -0.02 -11.52
CA LEU A 62 11.16 0.38 -12.21
C LEU A 62 10.23 -0.76 -12.69
N GLN A 63 10.71 -2.00 -12.78
CA GLN A 63 9.90 -3.17 -13.18
C GLN A 63 9.39 -3.97 -11.98
N THR A 64 9.83 -3.61 -10.77
CA THR A 64 9.39 -4.18 -9.52
C THR A 64 8.28 -3.31 -8.95
N ILE A 65 7.10 -3.91 -8.79
CA ILE A 65 5.96 -3.27 -8.15
C ILE A 65 5.74 -3.91 -6.79
N PHE A 66 5.15 -3.17 -5.85
CA PHE A 66 4.77 -3.75 -4.56
C PHE A 66 3.36 -3.36 -4.15
N LEU A 67 2.55 -4.35 -3.78
CA LEU A 67 1.22 -4.12 -3.23
C LEU A 67 1.36 -3.49 -1.84
N THR A 68 0.67 -2.38 -1.63
CA THR A 68 0.71 -1.64 -0.37
C THR A 68 -0.63 -0.97 -0.09
N ALA A 69 -0.75 -0.40 1.12
CA ALA A 69 -1.95 0.24 1.63
C ALA A 69 -3.20 -0.66 1.71
N VAL A 70 -3.00 -1.97 1.77
CA VAL A 70 -4.05 -2.98 1.93
C VAL A 70 -3.59 -4.03 2.94
N THR A 71 -4.55 -4.76 3.52
CA THR A 71 -4.29 -5.80 4.51
C THR A 71 -4.33 -7.22 3.95
N LYS A 72 -4.88 -7.38 2.73
CA LYS A 72 -5.06 -8.66 2.04
C LYS A 72 -4.65 -8.54 0.58
N ILE A 73 -4.30 -9.66 -0.04
CA ILE A 73 -4.00 -9.72 -1.48
C ILE A 73 -5.30 -9.72 -2.29
N ASP A 74 -6.38 -10.27 -1.73
CA ASP A 74 -7.69 -10.44 -2.35
C ASP A 74 -7.65 -11.44 -3.52
N LEU A 75 -7.09 -12.63 -3.28
CA LEU A 75 -6.98 -13.72 -4.27
C LEU A 75 -8.33 -14.19 -4.78
N GLU A 76 -9.37 -14.18 -3.93
CA GLU A 76 -10.74 -14.54 -4.32
C GLU A 76 -11.32 -13.59 -5.38
N TYR A 77 -10.82 -12.35 -5.42
CA TYR A 77 -11.16 -11.34 -6.42
C TYR A 77 -10.12 -11.26 -7.54
N LEU A 78 -9.23 -12.25 -7.66
CA LEU A 78 -8.24 -12.39 -8.72
C LEU A 78 -7.28 -11.20 -8.88
N GLN A 79 -7.03 -10.44 -7.82
CA GLN A 79 -6.30 -9.17 -7.93
C GLN A 79 -4.81 -9.30 -8.24
N HIS A 80 -4.26 -10.49 -8.03
CA HIS A 80 -2.91 -10.81 -8.49
C HIS A 80 -2.80 -10.79 -10.02
N TYR A 81 -3.89 -10.97 -10.77
CA TYR A 81 -3.88 -10.94 -12.23
C TYR A 81 -3.64 -9.53 -12.77
N SER A 82 -4.40 -8.54 -12.30
CA SER A 82 -4.23 -7.14 -12.72
C SER A 82 -2.88 -6.58 -12.28
N MET A 83 -2.44 -6.94 -11.07
CA MET A 83 -1.11 -6.60 -10.56
C MET A 83 -0.01 -7.14 -11.48
N LYS A 84 -0.13 -8.40 -11.94
CA LYS A 84 0.88 -9.02 -12.81
C LYS A 84 1.06 -8.30 -14.15
N ILE A 85 0.02 -7.70 -14.71
CA ILE A 85 0.14 -6.89 -15.95
C ILE A 85 1.01 -5.65 -15.74
N SER A 86 0.93 -5.07 -14.54
CA SER A 86 1.69 -3.88 -14.19
C SER A 86 3.15 -4.19 -13.86
N GLY A 87 3.46 -5.39 -13.35
CA GLY A 87 4.77 -5.69 -12.77
C GLY A 87 5.44 -6.92 -13.33
N LYS A 88 6.74 -6.82 -13.61
CA LYS A 88 7.52 -8.02 -13.91
C LYS A 88 7.76 -8.84 -12.65
N ILE A 89 8.16 -8.16 -11.58
CA ILE A 89 8.33 -8.71 -10.23
C ILE A 89 7.27 -8.06 -9.34
N CYS A 90 6.43 -8.87 -8.71
CA CYS A 90 5.35 -8.42 -7.86
C CYS A 90 5.70 -8.72 -6.40
N LEU A 91 5.82 -7.70 -5.57
CA LEU A 91 6.09 -7.87 -4.14
C LEU A 91 4.80 -7.67 -3.35
N ILE A 92 4.54 -8.54 -2.39
CA ILE A 92 3.48 -8.36 -1.41
C ILE A 92 4.12 -7.92 -0.11
N ASP A 93 3.70 -6.75 0.40
CA ASP A 93 4.12 -6.30 1.72
C ASP A 93 3.47 -7.15 2.81
N ASP A 94 4.27 -7.93 3.52
CA ASP A 94 3.85 -8.82 4.59
C ASP A 94 3.32 -8.04 5.81
N PRO A 95 2.01 -8.15 6.15
CA PRO A 95 1.46 -7.45 7.29
C PRO A 95 1.70 -8.10 8.63
N LEU A 96 2.18 -9.35 8.69
CA LEU A 96 2.15 -10.16 9.90
C LEU A 96 2.91 -9.54 11.07
N ILE A 97 4.08 -8.97 10.84
CA ILE A 97 4.88 -8.30 11.89
C ILE A 97 4.10 -7.16 12.54
N SER A 98 3.28 -6.43 11.76
CA SER A 98 2.50 -5.32 12.31
C SER A 98 1.37 -5.77 13.22
N TYR A 99 0.95 -7.04 13.13
CA TYR A 99 -0.05 -7.62 14.00
C TYR A 99 0.45 -7.95 15.41
N LEU A 100 1.76 -7.96 15.65
CA LEU A 100 2.29 -7.98 17.04
C LEU A 100 1.73 -6.82 17.86
N ASN A 101 1.56 -5.65 17.23
CA ASN A 101 0.97 -4.49 17.90
C ASN A 101 -0.54 -4.62 18.11
N LEU A 102 -1.20 -5.56 17.41
CA LEU A 102 -2.64 -5.81 17.51
C LEU A 102 -2.97 -7.00 18.42
N LEU A 103 -2.00 -7.85 18.77
CA LEU A 103 -2.20 -9.03 19.61
C LEU A 103 -1.65 -8.80 21.02
N ASP A 104 -2.07 -7.70 21.64
CA ASP A 104 -1.73 -7.43 23.04
C ASP A 104 -2.37 -8.51 23.95
N LYS A 105 -1.58 -9.03 24.90
CA LYS A 105 -2.05 -10.00 25.90
C LYS A 105 -3.11 -9.41 26.83
N ASP A 106 -3.26 -8.09 26.85
CA ASP A 106 -4.31 -7.38 27.59
C ASP A 106 -5.64 -7.23 26.79
N LEU A 107 -5.69 -7.69 25.53
CA LEU A 107 -6.93 -7.63 24.76
C LEU A 107 -8.00 -8.59 25.28
N PRO A 108 -9.29 -8.19 25.23
CA PRO A 108 -10.40 -9.08 25.55
C PRO A 108 -10.34 -10.37 24.70
N PRO A 109 -10.60 -11.57 25.28
CA PRO A 109 -10.46 -12.84 24.57
C PRO A 109 -11.18 -12.91 23.22
N LYS A 110 -12.43 -12.43 23.15
CA LYS A 110 -13.22 -12.39 21.91
C LYS A 110 -12.63 -11.49 20.82
N MET A 111 -11.90 -10.45 21.22
CA MET A 111 -11.23 -9.56 20.26
C MET A 111 -9.95 -10.22 19.76
N ARG A 112 -9.24 -10.93 20.64
CA ARG A 112 -8.06 -11.73 20.27
C ARG A 112 -8.42 -12.84 19.29
N GLU A 113 -9.46 -13.61 19.57
CA GLU A 113 -9.99 -14.67 18.67
C GLU A 113 -10.24 -14.11 17.26
N LYS A 114 -10.98 -13.00 17.15
CA LYS A 114 -11.24 -12.33 15.87
C LYS A 114 -9.97 -11.87 15.15
N PHE A 115 -8.99 -11.34 15.89
CA PHE A 115 -7.73 -10.95 15.26
C PHE A 115 -6.95 -12.18 14.80
N SER A 116 -6.87 -13.23 15.61
CA SER A 116 -6.24 -14.50 15.23
C SER A 116 -6.86 -15.06 13.95
N ASP A 117 -8.19 -15.06 13.82
CA ASP A 117 -8.89 -15.51 12.60
C ASP A 117 -8.45 -14.71 11.36
N VAL A 118 -8.47 -13.38 11.45
CA VAL A 118 -8.05 -12.49 10.35
C VAL A 118 -6.60 -12.76 9.95
N ILE A 119 -5.72 -12.99 10.92
CA ILE A 119 -4.31 -13.24 10.64
C ILE A 119 -4.12 -14.61 9.99
N GLN A 120 -4.79 -15.65 10.50
CA GLN A 120 -4.74 -16.98 9.89
C GLN A 120 -5.27 -16.98 8.45
N GLU A 121 -6.33 -16.22 8.16
CA GLU A 121 -6.81 -16.01 6.78
C GLU A 121 -5.73 -15.41 5.89
N ASN A 122 -5.03 -14.37 6.35
CA ASN A 122 -3.94 -13.74 5.60
C ASN A 122 -2.74 -14.67 5.37
N ILE A 123 -2.45 -15.54 6.34
CA ILE A 123 -1.42 -16.57 6.21
C ILE A 123 -1.84 -17.59 5.13
N ARG A 124 -3.08 -18.08 5.17
CA ARG A 124 -3.60 -19.01 4.16
C ARG A 124 -3.54 -18.41 2.76
N GLU A 125 -3.92 -17.13 2.62
CA GLU A 125 -3.85 -16.41 1.34
C GLU A 125 -2.40 -16.27 0.85
N SER A 126 -1.46 -15.97 1.73
CA SER A 126 -0.03 -15.88 1.41
C SER A 126 0.54 -17.21 0.90
N ILE A 127 0.18 -18.32 1.57
CA ILE A 127 0.57 -19.68 1.16
C ILE A 127 -0.03 -20.02 -0.21
N GLU A 128 -1.30 -19.69 -0.43
CA GLU A 128 -1.98 -19.97 -1.70
C GLU A 128 -1.36 -19.17 -2.85
N LEU A 129 -1.10 -17.86 -2.67
CA LEU A 129 -0.42 -17.05 -3.67
C LEU A 129 0.93 -17.66 -4.05
N TYR A 130 1.71 -18.12 -3.07
CA TYR A 130 3.00 -18.76 -3.34
C TYR A 130 2.83 -20.04 -4.17
N LYS A 131 1.85 -20.89 -3.84
CA LYS A 131 1.56 -22.12 -4.59
C LYS A 131 1.14 -21.83 -6.03
N THR A 132 0.37 -20.77 -6.26
CA THR A 132 -0.13 -20.39 -7.58
C THR A 132 0.91 -19.63 -8.42
N ALA A 133 1.73 -18.77 -7.81
CA ALA A 133 2.48 -17.73 -8.53
C ALA A 133 3.91 -17.45 -7.99
N SER A 134 4.55 -18.43 -7.35
CA SER A 134 5.90 -18.32 -6.72
C SER A 134 7.04 -17.76 -7.58
N ASN A 135 6.94 -17.80 -8.92
CA ASN A 135 7.96 -17.24 -9.81
C ASN A 135 7.81 -15.73 -10.04
N ASP A 136 6.63 -15.19 -9.78
CA ASP A 136 6.25 -13.82 -10.09
C ASP A 136 6.01 -12.97 -8.85
N PHE A 137 5.54 -13.61 -7.77
CA PHE A 137 5.14 -12.98 -6.52
C PHE A 137 6.06 -13.36 -5.37
N PHE A 138 6.51 -12.36 -4.61
CA PHE A 138 7.35 -12.53 -3.43
C PHE A 138 6.76 -11.79 -2.24
N ILE A 139 6.59 -12.47 -1.12
CA ILE A 139 6.05 -11.89 0.12
C ILE A 139 7.21 -11.45 1.00
N LEU A 140 7.30 -10.15 1.26
CA LEU A 140 8.45 -9.53 1.92
C LEU A 140 7.99 -8.47 2.93
N PRO A 141 8.71 -8.27 4.06
CA PRO A 141 8.30 -7.35 5.12
C PRO A 141 8.65 -5.89 4.76
N LEU A 142 8.14 -5.39 3.63
CA LEU A 142 8.50 -4.08 3.06
C LEU A 142 8.17 -2.91 3.99
N ARG A 143 7.12 -3.01 4.81
CA ARG A 143 6.77 -2.01 5.82
C ARG A 143 7.85 -1.80 6.88
N THR A 144 8.79 -2.75 7.04
CA THR A 144 9.90 -2.65 8.00
C THR A 144 11.16 -2.02 7.41
N VAL A 145 11.20 -1.77 6.09
CA VAL A 145 12.33 -1.11 5.41
C VAL A 145 12.61 0.26 6.02
N ILE A 146 11.55 0.96 6.44
CA ILE A 146 11.65 2.27 7.05
C ILE A 146 11.25 2.17 8.54
N PRO A 147 12.12 2.60 9.47
CA PRO A 147 11.79 2.61 10.89
C PRO A 147 10.49 3.38 11.19
N THR A 148 9.62 2.77 12.00
CA THR A 148 8.29 3.30 12.37
C THR A 148 8.38 4.68 13.03
N GLU A 149 9.44 4.95 13.80
CA GLU A 149 9.66 6.24 14.47
C GLU A 149 9.89 7.36 13.45
N ILE A 150 10.61 7.07 12.36
CA ILE A 150 10.88 8.03 11.28
C ILE A 150 9.56 8.37 10.57
N VAL A 151 8.79 7.33 10.20
CA VAL A 151 7.48 7.49 9.58
C VAL A 151 6.53 8.30 10.46
N THR A 152 6.42 7.92 11.74
CA THR A 152 5.52 8.58 12.71
C THR A 152 5.88 10.04 12.89
N LYS A 153 7.17 10.35 13.02
CA LYS A 153 7.65 11.73 13.18
C LYS A 153 7.37 12.57 11.93
N ALA A 154 7.64 12.02 10.74
CA ALA A 154 7.36 12.70 9.49
C ALA A 154 5.85 12.97 9.32
N ALA A 155 5.00 11.97 9.60
CA ALA A 155 3.56 12.11 9.52
C ALA A 155 3.01 13.18 10.49
N GLN A 156 3.51 13.22 11.73
CA GLN A 156 3.13 14.27 12.70
C GLN A 156 3.57 15.66 12.25
N GLN A 157 4.78 15.80 11.70
CA GLN A 157 5.27 17.07 11.17
C GLN A 157 4.42 17.54 9.99
N PHE A 158 4.08 16.63 9.07
CA PHE A 158 3.22 16.95 7.94
C PHE A 158 1.80 17.30 8.40
N PHE A 159 1.25 16.58 9.39
CA PHE A 159 -0.05 16.89 9.98
C PHE A 159 -0.10 18.33 10.49
N ILE A 160 0.91 18.77 11.24
CA ILE A 160 0.96 20.17 11.71
C ILE A 160 1.05 21.16 10.55
N SER A 161 1.76 20.79 9.47
CA SER A 161 1.87 21.64 8.29
C SER A 161 0.54 21.86 7.53
N LEU A 162 -0.50 21.08 7.83
CA LEU A 162 -1.83 21.24 7.25
C LEU A 162 -2.56 22.49 7.73
N PHE A 163 -2.14 23.03 8.88
CA PHE A 163 -2.83 24.12 9.56
C PHE A 163 -2.04 25.43 9.48
N GLU A 164 -2.75 26.55 9.48
CA GLU A 164 -2.21 27.89 9.70
C GLU A 164 -2.20 28.19 11.20
N GLY A 165 -1.15 28.85 11.72
CA GLY A 165 -1.12 29.26 13.13
C GLY A 165 -1.03 28.13 14.17
N ILE A 166 -0.83 26.87 13.75
CA ILE A 166 -0.53 25.73 14.62
C ILE A 166 0.94 25.34 14.46
N SER A 167 1.66 25.26 15.58
CA SER A 167 3.12 25.04 15.59
C SER A 167 3.56 23.66 16.09
N SER A 168 2.67 22.92 16.76
CA SER A 168 2.98 21.60 17.33
C SER A 168 1.71 20.81 17.63
N ILE A 169 1.85 19.51 17.90
CA ILE A 169 0.73 18.64 18.31
C ILE A 169 0.08 19.13 19.61
N LYS A 170 0.90 19.62 20.55
CA LYS A 170 0.39 20.21 21.80
C LYS A 170 -0.42 21.49 21.53
N ASP A 171 0.06 22.34 20.60
CA ASP A 171 -0.63 23.57 20.19
C ASP A 171 -1.95 23.25 19.49
N TYR A 172 -1.98 22.22 18.63
CA TYR A 172 -3.20 21.71 17.99
C TYR A 172 -4.27 21.34 19.03
N PHE A 173 -3.93 20.47 19.99
CA PHE A 173 -4.89 20.07 21.02
C PHE A 173 -5.28 21.20 21.99
N GLY A 174 -4.46 22.25 22.10
CA GLY A 174 -4.80 23.44 22.89
C GLY A 174 -5.75 24.41 22.20
N LYS A 175 -5.79 24.43 20.86
CA LYS A 175 -6.58 25.38 20.06
C LYS A 175 -7.83 24.77 19.45
N ILE A 176 -7.81 23.49 19.12
CA ILE A 176 -8.90 22.82 18.39
C ILE A 176 -9.84 22.10 19.37
N ASN A 177 -11.06 22.62 19.51
CA ASN A 177 -12.09 22.07 20.40
C ASN A 177 -13.37 21.68 19.64
N THR A 178 -13.64 22.34 18.52
CA THR A 178 -14.82 22.14 17.67
C THR A 178 -14.40 21.80 16.23
N PHE A 179 -15.35 21.36 15.42
CA PHE A 179 -15.08 21.13 14.00
C PHE A 179 -14.84 22.44 13.25
N GLU A 180 -15.50 23.51 13.68
CA GLU A 180 -15.32 24.87 13.17
C GLU A 180 -13.89 25.38 13.43
N ASP A 181 -13.28 24.99 14.55
CA ASP A 181 -11.86 25.26 14.80
C ASP A 181 -10.98 24.52 13.78
N ILE A 182 -11.29 23.26 13.47
CA ILE A 182 -10.56 22.51 12.42
C ILE A 182 -10.65 23.26 11.10
N GLU A 183 -11.86 23.59 10.63
CA GLU A 183 -12.05 24.26 9.34
C GLU A 183 -11.42 25.65 9.27
N SER A 184 -11.39 26.39 10.38
CA SER A 184 -10.81 27.75 10.42
C SER A 184 -9.29 27.75 10.42
N TYR A 185 -8.66 26.77 11.08
CA TYR A 185 -7.19 26.65 11.12
C TYR A 185 -6.63 25.86 9.94
N LEU A 186 -7.41 25.01 9.27
CA LEU A 186 -6.95 24.20 8.15
C LEU A 186 -6.70 25.08 6.91
N LYS A 187 -5.55 24.94 6.26
CA LYS A 187 -5.23 25.67 5.03
C LYS A 187 -6.27 25.37 3.95
N GLU A 188 -6.72 26.38 3.21
CA GLU A 188 -7.77 26.22 2.19
C GLU A 188 -7.50 25.06 1.20
N PRO A 189 -6.30 24.92 0.59
CA PRO A 189 -6.04 23.82 -0.34
C PRO A 189 -6.16 22.43 0.28
N VAL A 190 -6.06 22.31 1.61
CA VAL A 190 -6.12 21.02 2.32
C VAL A 190 -7.55 20.50 2.41
N LYS A 191 -8.54 21.39 2.47
CA LYS A 191 -9.97 21.04 2.49
C LYS A 191 -10.37 20.26 1.24
N ASP A 192 -9.70 20.55 0.12
CA ASP A 192 -9.95 19.96 -1.19
C ASP A 192 -9.27 18.61 -1.41
N TRP A 193 -8.51 18.07 -0.46
CA TRP A 193 -7.91 16.74 -0.61
C TRP A 193 -8.00 15.80 0.59
N ILE A 194 -8.32 16.31 1.79
CA ILE A 194 -8.53 15.43 2.95
C ILE A 194 -9.68 14.45 2.69
N LEU A 195 -9.43 13.19 3.07
CA LEU A 195 -10.37 12.08 3.07
C LEU A 195 -10.34 11.38 4.44
N PHE A 196 -11.47 10.79 4.86
CA PHE A 196 -11.63 10.10 6.14
C PHE A 196 -11.92 8.60 6.01
N GLY A 197 -12.68 8.18 4.99
CA GLY A 197 -13.15 6.81 4.82
C GLY A 197 -12.83 6.21 3.44
N TRP A 198 -13.08 4.92 3.29
CA TRP A 198 -12.74 4.16 2.06
C TRP A 198 -13.44 4.71 0.81
N ASP A 199 -14.73 5.04 0.94
CA ASP A 199 -15.59 5.57 -0.12
C ASP A 199 -15.73 7.10 -0.07
N ASP A 200 -14.83 7.79 0.65
CA ASP A 200 -14.86 9.24 0.74
C ASP A 200 -14.41 9.89 -0.58
N GLU A 201 -15.22 10.80 -1.08
CA GLU A 201 -14.96 11.60 -2.28
C GLU A 201 -15.13 13.09 -1.98
N VAL A 202 -14.17 13.88 -2.47
CA VAL A 202 -14.24 15.34 -2.38
C VAL A 202 -15.26 15.86 -3.40
N GLY A 203 -16.06 16.83 -2.98
CA GLY A 203 -16.99 17.57 -3.86
C GLY A 203 -18.46 17.18 -3.71
N ALA A 204 -18.75 15.95 -3.25
CA ALA A 204 -20.13 15.51 -3.02
C ALA A 204 -20.73 16.10 -1.73
N ASN A 205 -19.92 16.20 -0.67
CA ASN A 205 -20.32 16.64 0.66
C ASN A 205 -19.29 17.63 1.23
N SER A 206 -19.70 18.49 2.15
CA SER A 206 -18.80 19.37 2.90
C SER A 206 -17.81 18.57 3.74
N LEU A 207 -16.68 19.17 4.14
CA LEU A 207 -15.69 18.51 5.00
C LEU A 207 -16.32 18.03 6.32
N LYS A 208 -17.22 18.83 6.90
CA LYS A 208 -17.96 18.49 8.12
C LYS A 208 -18.88 17.29 7.94
N GLU A 209 -19.62 17.22 6.84
CA GLU A 209 -20.49 16.09 6.53
C GLU A 209 -19.67 14.82 6.32
N ARG A 210 -18.58 14.89 5.57
CA ARG A 210 -17.68 13.74 5.32
C ARG A 210 -17.08 13.21 6.62
N PHE A 211 -16.58 14.11 7.48
CA PHE A 211 -16.09 13.75 8.81
C PHE A 211 -17.20 13.14 9.69
N THR A 212 -18.38 13.76 9.75
CA THR A 212 -19.50 13.27 10.57
C THR A 212 -19.96 11.89 10.11
N ASN A 213 -20.05 11.66 8.81
CA ASN A 213 -20.37 10.36 8.24
C ASN A 213 -19.34 9.31 8.67
N PHE A 214 -18.05 9.58 8.48
CA PHE A 214 -16.97 8.70 8.91
C PHE A 214 -17.07 8.34 10.41
N VAL A 215 -17.30 9.32 11.29
CA VAL A 215 -17.44 9.07 12.74
C VAL A 215 -18.63 8.15 13.05
N ASN A 216 -19.72 8.29 12.29
CA ASN A 216 -20.92 7.50 12.49
C ASN A 216 -20.78 6.07 11.95
N THR A 217 -20.13 5.89 10.80
CA THR A 217 -20.13 4.62 10.04
C THR A 217 -18.86 3.79 10.20
N GLU A 218 -17.69 4.43 10.21
CA GLU A 218 -16.40 3.74 10.02
C GLU A 218 -15.46 3.87 11.23
N PHE A 219 -15.59 4.93 12.03
CA PHE A 219 -14.70 5.15 13.16
C PHE A 219 -14.92 4.09 14.25
N MET A 220 -13.88 3.28 14.46
CA MET A 220 -13.85 2.18 15.46
C MET A 220 -13.32 2.61 16.83
N GLY A 221 -12.88 3.87 16.98
CA GLY A 221 -12.40 4.40 18.26
C GLY A 221 -13.52 4.82 19.21
N ASN A 222 -13.15 5.46 20.32
CA ASN A 222 -14.13 6.02 21.25
C ASN A 222 -14.90 7.18 20.59
N LYS A 223 -16.18 6.97 20.27
CA LYS A 223 -17.05 7.99 19.65
C LYS A 223 -17.32 9.21 20.55
N GLU A 224 -17.02 9.10 21.85
CA GLU A 224 -17.10 10.21 22.81
C GLU A 224 -15.77 10.98 22.95
N ALA A 225 -14.71 10.57 22.23
CA ALA A 225 -13.44 11.28 22.25
C ALA A 225 -13.59 12.71 21.71
N PRO A 226 -12.77 13.67 22.18
CA PRO A 226 -12.74 15.02 21.64
C PRO A 226 -12.60 15.02 20.11
N ILE A 227 -13.31 15.93 19.43
CA ILE A 227 -13.29 16.05 17.96
C ILE A 227 -11.86 16.18 17.40
N SER A 228 -10.98 16.87 18.13
CA SER A 228 -9.59 17.07 17.76
C SER A 228 -8.80 15.77 17.76
N GLU A 229 -9.08 14.86 18.71
CA GLU A 229 -8.48 13.53 18.76
C GLU A 229 -8.98 12.66 17.61
N VAL A 230 -10.29 12.61 17.41
CA VAL A 230 -10.90 11.82 16.32
C VAL A 230 -10.34 12.26 14.96
N PHE A 231 -10.30 13.57 14.72
CA PHE A 231 -9.69 14.11 13.50
C PHE A 231 -8.21 13.76 13.41
N PHE A 232 -7.42 14.01 14.46
CA PHE A 232 -5.99 13.73 14.46
C PHE A 232 -5.68 12.26 14.12
N PHE A 233 -6.34 11.32 14.78
CA PHE A 233 -6.11 9.90 14.56
C PHE A 233 -6.57 9.44 13.17
N SER A 234 -7.69 9.98 12.67
CA SER A 234 -8.16 9.67 11.30
C SER A 234 -7.14 10.08 10.23
N GLN A 235 -6.51 11.24 10.39
CA GLN A 235 -5.54 11.76 9.40
C GLN A 235 -4.15 11.15 9.59
N ARG A 236 -3.70 10.98 10.84
CA ARG A 236 -2.37 10.45 11.15
C ARG A 236 -2.16 9.06 10.56
N GLY A 237 -3.20 8.20 10.54
CA GLY A 237 -3.12 6.87 9.95
C GLY A 237 -2.73 6.91 8.47
N TYR A 238 -3.51 7.63 7.66
CA TYR A 238 -3.26 7.78 6.22
C TYR A 238 -1.96 8.52 5.92
N LEU A 239 -1.61 9.56 6.71
CA LEU A 239 -0.32 10.25 6.58
C LEU A 239 0.85 9.31 6.87
N SER A 240 0.77 8.48 7.91
CA SER A 240 1.82 7.52 8.26
C SER A 240 1.97 6.46 7.18
N GLN A 241 0.86 5.94 6.67
CA GLN A 241 0.87 4.98 5.56
C GLN A 241 1.50 5.59 4.30
N GLY A 242 1.06 6.79 3.88
CA GLY A 242 1.61 7.49 2.73
C GLY A 242 3.10 7.83 2.88
N MET A 243 3.55 8.22 4.08
CA MET A 243 4.97 8.47 4.37
C MET A 243 5.81 7.20 4.30
N ASN A 244 5.31 6.08 4.85
CA ASN A 244 6.01 4.80 4.75
C ASN A 244 6.19 4.40 3.27
N ILE A 245 5.13 4.50 2.46
CA ILE A 245 5.20 4.23 1.02
C ILE A 245 6.22 5.15 0.34
N LEU A 246 6.16 6.45 0.59
CA LEU A 246 7.06 7.44 -0.01
C LEU A 246 8.53 7.18 0.34
N PHE A 247 8.83 6.88 1.61
CA PHE A 247 10.19 6.59 2.06
C PHE A 247 10.70 5.23 1.56
N THR A 248 9.83 4.22 1.50
CA THR A 248 10.14 2.93 0.88
C THR A 248 10.50 3.15 -0.59
N MET A 249 9.68 3.88 -1.36
CA MET A 249 10.00 4.26 -2.74
C MET A 249 11.31 5.03 -2.85
N SER A 250 11.58 5.98 -1.95
CA SER A 250 12.83 6.75 -1.98
C SER A 250 14.06 5.86 -1.77
N THR A 251 13.92 4.82 -0.95
CA THR A 251 15.01 3.92 -0.57
C THR A 251 15.22 2.81 -1.61
N THR A 252 14.15 2.15 -2.03
CA THR A 252 14.21 0.96 -2.89
C THR A 252 13.99 1.28 -4.37
N LYS A 253 13.37 2.43 -4.66
CA LYS A 253 12.92 2.87 -6.00
C LYS A 253 11.84 1.98 -6.63
N PHE A 254 11.23 1.08 -5.85
CA PHE A 254 10.09 0.27 -6.29
C PHE A 254 8.86 1.15 -6.58
N VAL A 255 7.96 0.64 -7.41
CA VAL A 255 6.71 1.30 -7.77
C VAL A 255 5.58 0.75 -6.87
N PRO A 256 4.88 1.55 -6.07
CA PRO A 256 3.75 1.05 -5.31
C PRO A 256 2.58 0.76 -6.25
N TYR A 257 1.94 -0.38 -6.01
CA TYR A 257 0.67 -0.79 -6.57
C TYR A 257 -0.42 -0.47 -5.55
N ILE A 258 -1.25 0.53 -5.85
CA ILE A 258 -2.28 1.04 -4.94
C ILE A 258 -3.64 0.90 -5.60
N ARG A 259 -4.57 0.26 -4.89
CA ARG A 259 -5.94 0.01 -5.36
C ARG A 259 -6.92 1.05 -4.80
N GLY A 260 -6.77 1.38 -3.53
CA GLY A 260 -7.65 2.31 -2.80
C GLY A 260 -7.46 3.78 -3.22
N ASN A 261 -8.56 4.54 -3.24
CA ASN A 261 -8.55 5.96 -3.57
C ASN A 261 -7.79 6.78 -2.52
N VAL A 262 -8.08 6.53 -1.24
CA VAL A 262 -7.45 7.24 -0.11
C VAL A 262 -5.92 7.14 -0.15
N PRO A 263 -5.29 5.95 -0.13
CA PRO A 263 -3.84 5.85 -0.13
C PRO A 263 -3.20 6.47 -1.38
N PHE A 264 -3.84 6.35 -2.54
CA PHE A 264 -3.34 6.96 -3.77
C PHE A 264 -3.33 8.50 -3.67
N ARG A 265 -4.41 9.10 -3.15
CA ARG A 265 -4.50 10.54 -2.94
C ARG A 265 -3.48 11.05 -1.93
N TYR A 266 -3.34 10.37 -0.80
CA TYR A 266 -2.36 10.78 0.21
C TYR A 266 -0.92 10.67 -0.31
N LEU A 267 -0.57 9.59 -1.02
CA LEU A 267 0.77 9.45 -1.62
C LEU A 267 1.07 10.60 -2.60
N THR A 268 0.14 10.90 -3.50
CA THR A 268 0.32 11.95 -4.53
C THR A 268 0.43 13.35 -3.92
N VAL A 269 -0.38 13.67 -2.91
CA VAL A 269 -0.28 14.94 -2.16
C VAL A 269 1.05 15.03 -1.39
N LEU A 270 1.44 13.96 -0.69
CA LEU A 270 2.70 13.92 0.05
C LEU A 270 3.89 14.12 -0.88
N TYR A 271 3.92 13.39 -1.99
CA TYR A 271 5.00 13.52 -2.98
C TYR A 271 5.08 14.94 -3.53
N THR A 272 3.98 15.48 -4.04
CA THR A 272 3.96 16.83 -4.64
C THR A 272 4.34 17.92 -3.63
N SER A 273 3.93 17.78 -2.37
CA SER A 273 4.25 18.73 -1.30
C SER A 273 5.71 18.66 -0.83
N LEU A 274 6.33 17.47 -0.90
CA LEU A 274 7.67 17.22 -0.34
C LEU A 274 8.78 17.14 -1.39
N LYS A 275 8.43 16.95 -2.67
CA LYS A 275 9.37 16.73 -3.78
C LYS A 275 10.58 17.67 -3.72
N TYR A 276 10.33 18.97 -3.70
CA TYR A 276 11.38 19.97 -3.74
C TYR A 276 12.11 20.12 -2.39
N ASN A 277 11.38 20.05 -1.27
CA ASN A 277 11.96 20.23 0.06
C ASN A 277 12.87 19.07 0.48
N LEU A 278 12.57 17.85 0.01
CA LEU A 278 13.33 16.64 0.32
C LEU A 278 14.17 16.15 -0.88
N ASN A 279 14.20 16.90 -1.99
CA ASN A 279 14.91 16.54 -3.23
C ASN A 279 14.56 15.12 -3.72
N LEU A 280 13.26 14.79 -3.79
CA LEU A 280 12.77 13.47 -4.15
C LEU A 280 12.67 13.30 -5.67
N ASP A 281 13.55 12.47 -6.21
CA ASP A 281 13.48 12.02 -7.60
C ASP A 281 12.67 10.70 -7.69
N LEU A 282 11.33 10.86 -7.80
CA LEU A 282 10.33 9.78 -7.81
C LEU A 282 9.20 10.00 -8.84
N ASP A 283 9.31 10.97 -9.76
CA ASP A 283 8.26 11.29 -10.74
C ASP A 283 7.85 10.04 -11.53
N GLN A 284 8.84 9.27 -11.98
CA GLN A 284 8.63 8.06 -12.78
C GLN A 284 7.87 6.96 -12.01
N GLN A 285 8.14 6.82 -10.70
CA GLN A 285 7.42 5.90 -9.84
C GLN A 285 5.97 6.36 -9.65
N ILE A 286 5.72 7.65 -9.42
CA ILE A 286 4.37 8.19 -9.26
C ILE A 286 3.54 8.06 -10.54
N ILE A 287 4.16 8.30 -11.71
CA ILE A 287 3.53 8.07 -13.01
C ILE A 287 3.14 6.59 -13.17
N ARG A 288 4.05 5.66 -12.87
CA ARG A 288 3.76 4.21 -12.95
C ARG A 288 2.68 3.77 -11.96
N THR A 289 2.71 4.27 -10.73
CA THR A 289 1.63 4.04 -9.76
C THR A 289 0.29 4.57 -10.25
N THR A 290 0.28 5.74 -10.89
CA THR A 290 -0.93 6.31 -11.50
C THR A 290 -1.45 5.41 -12.62
N ILE A 291 -0.57 4.90 -13.48
CA ILE A 291 -0.93 3.96 -14.55
C ILE A 291 -1.59 2.70 -13.97
N SER A 292 -0.97 2.07 -12.97
CA SER A 292 -1.53 0.87 -12.33
C SER A 292 -2.84 1.14 -11.60
N TYR A 293 -2.92 2.25 -10.87
CA TYR A 293 -4.14 2.66 -10.16
C TYR A 293 -5.34 2.83 -11.10
N LEU A 294 -5.11 3.38 -12.30
CA LEU A 294 -6.14 3.54 -13.32
C LEU A 294 -6.47 2.23 -14.02
N PHE A 295 -5.47 1.39 -14.30
CA PHE A 295 -5.67 0.09 -14.93
C PHE A 295 -6.49 -0.84 -14.05
N GLU A 296 -6.20 -0.89 -12.75
CA GLU A 296 -6.96 -1.66 -11.75
C GLU A 296 -8.46 -1.35 -11.78
N ARG A 297 -8.84 -0.09 -12.06
CA ARG A 297 -10.25 0.35 -12.06
C ARG A 297 -11.05 -0.07 -13.28
N ILE A 298 -10.36 -0.35 -14.38
CA ILE A 298 -10.99 -0.77 -15.64
C ILE A 298 -10.82 -2.26 -15.91
N PHE A 299 -10.05 -2.95 -15.05
CA PHE A 299 -9.79 -4.36 -15.20
C PHE A 299 -11.06 -5.18 -14.94
N ASP A 300 -11.50 -5.92 -15.95
CA ASP A 300 -12.69 -6.77 -15.87
C ASP A 300 -12.31 -8.16 -15.36
N PHE A 301 -12.47 -8.36 -14.05
CA PHE A 301 -12.18 -9.63 -13.39
C PHE A 301 -13.10 -10.77 -13.84
N GLU A 302 -14.30 -10.47 -14.35
CA GLU A 302 -15.22 -11.51 -14.84
C GLU A 302 -14.72 -12.15 -16.13
N LYS A 303 -14.00 -11.39 -16.99
CA LYS A 303 -13.40 -11.93 -18.23
C LYS A 303 -12.34 -13.00 -17.97
N ILE A 304 -11.68 -12.94 -16.82
CA ILE A 304 -10.62 -13.89 -16.46
C ILE A 304 -11.10 -14.95 -15.46
N ASN A 305 -12.36 -14.88 -15.03
CA ASN A 305 -12.92 -15.81 -14.06
C ASN A 305 -12.88 -17.24 -14.61
N GLY A 306 -12.35 -18.17 -13.82
CA GLY A 306 -12.18 -19.57 -14.20
C GLY A 306 -10.94 -19.89 -15.06
N LEU A 307 -10.13 -18.89 -15.45
CA LEU A 307 -8.82 -19.15 -16.06
C LEU A 307 -7.80 -19.49 -14.97
N SER A 308 -6.93 -20.45 -15.26
CA SER A 308 -5.76 -20.67 -14.41
C SER A 308 -4.73 -19.55 -14.61
N TYR A 309 -3.90 -19.34 -13.58
CA TYR A 309 -2.87 -18.31 -13.63
C TYR A 309 -1.84 -18.59 -14.75
N GLU A 310 -1.51 -19.86 -15.02
CA GLU A 310 -0.62 -20.24 -16.13
C GLU A 310 -1.22 -19.93 -17.51
N GLU A 311 -2.51 -20.20 -17.72
CA GLU A 311 -3.21 -19.86 -18.97
C GLU A 311 -3.26 -18.34 -19.18
N PHE A 312 -3.49 -17.59 -18.10
CA PHE A 312 -3.44 -16.14 -18.13
C PHE A 312 -2.05 -15.63 -18.54
N LEU A 313 -0.98 -16.10 -17.89
CA LEU A 313 0.40 -15.74 -18.23
C LEU A 313 0.73 -16.01 -19.69
N ALA A 314 0.26 -17.13 -20.24
CA ALA A 314 0.47 -17.47 -21.65
C ALA A 314 -0.21 -16.47 -22.60
N LYS A 315 -1.42 -16.02 -22.26
CA LYS A 315 -2.16 -15.03 -23.06
C LYS A 315 -1.51 -13.65 -23.02
N ILE A 316 -1.07 -13.20 -21.85
CA ILE A 316 -0.53 -11.83 -21.65
C ILE A 316 0.95 -11.71 -22.00
N ASN A 317 1.57 -12.79 -22.47
CA ASN A 317 3.00 -12.83 -22.75
C ASN A 317 3.41 -11.75 -23.77
N GLY A 318 4.39 -10.92 -23.40
CA GLY A 318 4.87 -9.82 -24.21
C GLY A 318 4.12 -8.50 -24.01
N LEU A 319 2.99 -8.48 -23.29
CA LEU A 319 2.35 -7.23 -22.89
C LEU A 319 3.19 -6.47 -21.87
N ASN A 320 3.18 -5.14 -22.00
CA ASN A 320 3.83 -4.26 -21.04
C ASN A 320 3.08 -2.92 -20.97
N LEU A 321 2.18 -2.83 -19.97
CA LEU A 321 1.33 -1.66 -19.74
C LEU A 321 2.16 -0.37 -19.63
N TYR A 322 3.21 -0.37 -18.81
CA TYR A 322 4.03 0.82 -18.62
C TYR A 322 4.73 1.24 -19.91
N GLN A 323 5.33 0.29 -20.63
CA GLN A 323 6.02 0.58 -21.88
C GLN A 323 5.05 1.17 -22.92
N TYR A 324 3.86 0.60 -23.06
CA TYR A 324 2.83 1.10 -23.97
C TYR A 324 2.49 2.56 -23.67
N VAL A 325 2.13 2.87 -22.43
CA VAL A 325 1.74 4.23 -22.01
C VAL A 325 2.91 5.21 -22.15
N PHE A 326 4.12 4.79 -21.76
CA PHE A 326 5.31 5.64 -21.82
C PHE A 326 5.69 6.01 -23.26
N GLN A 327 5.63 5.05 -24.18
CA GLN A 327 5.93 5.29 -25.58
C GLN A 327 4.88 6.20 -26.22
N LYS A 328 3.60 5.95 -25.93
CA LYS A 328 2.47 6.71 -26.48
C LYS A 328 2.48 8.18 -26.05
N LEU A 329 2.84 8.45 -24.79
CA LEU A 329 2.80 9.80 -24.21
C LEU A 329 4.19 10.48 -24.10
N HIS A 330 5.23 9.78 -24.55
CA HIS A 330 6.64 10.19 -24.47
C HIS A 330 7.08 10.57 -23.05
N LEU A 331 6.94 9.65 -22.09
CA LEU A 331 7.11 9.91 -20.65
C LEU A 331 8.51 9.64 -20.08
N GLU A 332 9.44 9.04 -20.84
CA GLU A 332 10.72 8.52 -20.30
C GLU A 332 11.58 9.54 -19.54
N ASN A 333 11.43 10.83 -19.84
CA ASN A 333 12.14 11.92 -19.15
C ASN A 333 11.22 13.09 -18.76
N LYS A 334 9.91 12.85 -18.65
CA LYS A 334 8.97 13.89 -18.23
C LYS A 334 8.90 13.97 -16.72
N GLU A 335 8.80 15.20 -16.22
CA GLU A 335 8.43 15.46 -14.84
C GLU A 335 6.92 15.22 -14.65
N LEU A 336 6.52 14.92 -13.42
CA LEU A 336 5.11 14.66 -13.09
C LEU A 336 4.22 15.86 -13.45
N GLN A 337 4.70 17.08 -13.25
CA GLN A 337 3.96 18.32 -13.55
C GLN A 337 3.68 18.54 -15.04
N ASP A 338 4.49 17.93 -15.91
CA ASP A 338 4.33 17.99 -17.37
C ASP A 338 3.47 16.85 -17.90
N THR A 339 2.87 16.07 -17.01
CA THR A 339 2.09 14.88 -17.33
C THR A 339 0.62 15.06 -16.97
N SER A 340 -0.25 14.91 -17.97
CA SER A 340 -1.70 15.00 -17.81
C SER A 340 -2.29 13.69 -17.31
N LEU A 341 -2.96 13.71 -16.15
CA LEU A 341 -3.69 12.55 -15.63
C LEU A 341 -4.75 12.06 -16.62
N ARG A 342 -5.41 12.98 -17.33
CA ARG A 342 -6.39 12.64 -18.36
C ARG A 342 -5.75 11.85 -19.51
N ASP A 343 -4.55 12.25 -19.94
CA ASP A 343 -3.87 11.60 -21.06
C ASP A 343 -3.37 10.21 -20.66
N ILE A 344 -2.86 10.05 -19.43
CA ILE A 344 -2.55 8.73 -18.86
C ILE A 344 -3.80 7.86 -18.88
N ASN A 345 -4.93 8.35 -18.36
CA ASN A 345 -6.17 7.59 -18.32
C ASN A 345 -6.62 7.14 -19.72
N LEU A 346 -6.58 8.03 -20.71
CA LEU A 346 -6.92 7.68 -22.09
C LEU A 346 -5.97 6.61 -22.66
N ALA A 347 -4.66 6.73 -22.41
CA ALA A 347 -3.69 5.74 -22.85
C ALA A 347 -3.87 4.37 -22.19
N VAL A 348 -4.23 4.34 -20.90
CA VAL A 348 -4.52 3.10 -20.15
C VAL A 348 -5.79 2.42 -20.68
N ASN A 349 -6.85 3.19 -20.93
CA ASN A 349 -8.07 2.65 -21.55
C ASN A 349 -7.78 2.10 -22.95
N GLU A 350 -6.97 2.79 -23.75
CA GLU A 350 -6.61 2.31 -25.08
C GLU A 350 -5.79 1.01 -25.03
N PHE A 351 -4.83 0.89 -24.11
CA PHE A 351 -4.12 -0.36 -23.87
C PHE A 351 -5.09 -1.49 -23.51
N TYR A 352 -6.04 -1.21 -22.60
CA TYR A 352 -7.01 -2.21 -22.17
C TYR A 352 -7.88 -2.70 -23.33
N GLU A 353 -8.44 -1.79 -24.13
CA GLU A 353 -9.34 -2.15 -25.24
C GLU A 353 -8.60 -2.81 -26.43
N ASN A 354 -7.40 -2.34 -26.75
CA ASN A 354 -6.72 -2.74 -27.99
C ASN A 354 -5.68 -3.86 -27.80
N GLU A 355 -5.06 -3.96 -26.62
CA GLU A 355 -3.96 -4.91 -26.39
C GLU A 355 -4.36 -6.02 -25.40
N PHE A 356 -5.05 -5.68 -24.30
CA PHE A 356 -5.38 -6.64 -23.26
C PHE A 356 -6.69 -7.39 -23.52
N SER A 357 -7.80 -6.67 -23.67
CA SER A 357 -9.14 -7.26 -23.80
C SER A 357 -9.27 -8.25 -24.97
N PRO A 358 -8.64 -8.05 -26.15
CA PRO A 358 -8.78 -9.00 -27.27
C PRO A 358 -8.18 -10.39 -27.02
N LEU A 359 -7.43 -10.56 -25.92
CA LEU A 359 -6.82 -11.84 -25.54
C LEU A 359 -7.79 -12.78 -24.81
N PHE A 360 -8.95 -12.27 -24.38
CA PHE A 360 -9.95 -12.97 -23.57
C PHE A 360 -11.34 -12.80 -24.20
#